data_AF-A0A645AMK7-F1
#
_entry.id   AF-A0A645AMK7-F1
#
_cell.length_a   1.000
_cell.length_b   1.000
_cell.length_c   1.000
_cell.angle_alpha   90.00
_cell.angle_beta   90.00
_cell.angle_gamma   90.00
#
_symmetry.space_group_name_H-M   'P 1'
#
loop_
_entity.id
_entity.type
_entity.pdbx_description
1 polymer ?
#
loop_
_entity_poly.entity_id
_entity_poly.type
_entity_poly.pdbx_seq_one_letter_code
_entity_poly.pdbx_strand_id
1 'polypeptide(L)'
;MEKVICSYCGKDTVSIKDHEIEISEPYAESSTVKIQERVCSHCGFSEDDGSNDLVIQKELAALKRVSMVNVLDELNAMGHTTASMERALGLPARTIARWKNERSMSPSAAALALMRMIRTFPWLLAVADMHFEGEAARNMLLQHAAKELEDIRFEHPEVL
;
A
#
# COMPACT_ATOMS: atom_id res chain seq x y z
N MET A 1 -39.48 -4.03 11.53
CA MET A 1 -38.18 -3.74 12.18
C MET A 1 -37.70 -5.03 12.80
N GLU A 2 -36.66 -5.65 12.25
CA GLU A 2 -36.00 -6.76 12.94
C GLU A 2 -35.40 -6.24 14.25
N LYS A 3 -35.75 -6.88 15.37
CA LYS A 3 -35.13 -6.58 16.66
C LYS A 3 -33.73 -7.18 16.67
N VAL A 4 -32.71 -6.34 16.85
CA VAL A 4 -31.33 -6.81 17.03
C VAL A 4 -31.23 -7.40 18.43
N ILE A 5 -31.02 -8.72 18.49
CA ILE A 5 -30.86 -9.47 19.74
C ILE A 5 -29.36 -9.62 20.00
N CYS A 6 -28.94 -9.42 21.25
CA CYS A 6 -27.57 -9.67 21.66
C CYS A 6 -27.22 -11.14 21.44
N SER A 7 -26.21 -11.41 20.61
CA SER A 7 -25.67 -12.74 20.30
C SER A 7 -25.15 -13.48 21.53
N TYR A 8 -24.75 -12.74 22.58
CA TYR A 8 -24.22 -13.32 23.82
C TYR A 8 -25.30 -13.61 24.88
N CYS A 9 -26.14 -12.63 25.24
CA CYS A 9 -27.09 -12.77 26.36
C CYS A 9 -28.56 -12.94 25.95
N GLY A 10 -28.88 -12.84 24.65
CA GLY A 10 -30.23 -13.04 24.12
C GLY A 10 -31.23 -11.91 24.42
N LYS A 11 -30.78 -10.77 24.97
CA LYS A 11 -31.63 -9.60 25.24
C LYS A 11 -31.70 -8.66 24.02
N ASP A 12 -32.85 -8.02 23.82
CA ASP A 12 -33.12 -7.06 22.73
C ASP A 12 -32.68 -5.62 23.06
N THR A 13 -31.62 -5.48 23.85
CA THR A 13 -31.11 -4.20 24.36
C THR A 13 -29.76 -3.84 23.71
N VAL A 14 -29.68 -3.96 22.39
CA VAL A 14 -28.46 -3.63 21.61
C VAL A 14 -28.59 -2.23 21.01
N SER A 15 -27.57 -1.40 21.19
CA SER A 15 -27.46 -0.07 20.60
C SER A 15 -26.23 0.00 19.69
N ILE A 16 -26.31 0.79 18.61
CA ILE A 16 -25.17 1.05 17.72
C ILE A 16 -24.40 2.27 18.24
N LYS A 17 -23.07 2.15 18.33
CA LYS A 17 -22.15 3.25 18.61
C LYS A 17 -21.23 3.45 17.42
N ASP A 18 -21.03 4.70 17.02
CA ASP A 18 -20.09 5.05 15.96
C ASP A 18 -18.71 5.34 16.57
N HIS A 19 -17.66 4.83 15.93
CA HIS A 19 -16.26 5.08 16.26
C HIS A 19 -15.50 5.51 15.01
N GLU A 20 -14.45 6.30 15.20
CA GLU A 20 -13.52 6.66 14.14
C GLU A 20 -12.22 5.88 14.33
N ILE A 21 -11.76 5.24 13.26
CA ILE A 21 -10.46 4.57 13.21
C ILE A 21 -9.61 5.21 12.12
N GLU A 22 -8.30 5.27 12.37
CA GLU A 22 -7.32 5.68 11.38
C GLU A 22 -6.80 4.46 10.63
N ILE A 23 -6.80 4.52 9.30
CA ILE A 23 -6.18 3.52 8.44
C ILE A 23 -5.10 4.19 7.60
N SER A 24 -4.01 3.47 7.37
CA SER A 24 -2.86 3.98 6.63
C SER A 24 -2.38 2.97 5.60
N GLU A 25 -1.67 3.47 4.60
CA GLU A 25 -1.14 2.66 3.51
C GLU A 25 0.22 3.22 3.09
N PRO A 26 1.30 2.41 2.95
CA PRO A 26 2.62 2.92 2.61
C PRO A 26 2.62 3.76 1.33
N TYR A 27 3.31 4.91 1.36
CA TYR A 27 3.36 5.89 0.28
C TYR A 27 2.00 6.54 -0.06
N ALA A 28 1.00 6.37 0.79
CA ALA A 28 -0.18 7.21 0.87
C ALA A 28 -0.26 7.84 2.27
N GLU A 29 -1.03 8.91 2.39
CA GLU A 29 -1.40 9.46 3.69
C GLU A 29 -2.39 8.54 4.41
N SER A 30 -2.66 8.79 5.70
CA SER A 30 -3.71 8.11 6.43
C SER A 30 -5.10 8.69 6.11
N SER A 31 -6.13 7.89 6.35
CA SER A 31 -7.53 8.29 6.22
C SER A 31 -8.31 7.80 7.44
N THR A 32 -9.35 8.55 7.81
CA THR A 32 -10.22 8.23 8.94
C THR A 32 -11.51 7.60 8.42
N VAL A 33 -11.87 6.44 8.99
CA VAL A 33 -13.08 5.71 8.66
C VAL A 33 -14.01 5.63 9.87
N LYS A 34 -15.30 5.87 9.63
CA LYS A 34 -16.35 5.63 10.62
C LYS A 34 -16.77 4.18 10.60
N ILE A 35 -16.71 3.53 11.76
CA ILE A 35 -17.15 2.16 11.99
C ILE A 35 -18.24 2.12 13.05
N GLN A 36 -19.04 1.07 13.04
CA GLN A 36 -20.17 0.87 13.92
C GLN A 36 -19.93 -0.34 14.83
N GLU A 37 -20.08 -0.16 16.13
CA GLU A 37 -20.02 -1.22 17.13
C GLU A 37 -21.42 -1.43 17.71
N ARG A 38 -21.86 -2.68 17.79
CA ARG A 38 -23.12 -3.06 18.40
C ARG A 38 -22.86 -3.41 19.86
N VAL A 39 -23.38 -2.59 20.78
CA VAL A 39 -23.14 -2.74 22.22
C VAL A 39 -24.43 -3.12 22.93
N CYS A 40 -24.42 -4.22 23.68
CA CYS A 40 -25.52 -4.63 24.53
C CYS A 40 -25.51 -3.86 25.85
N SER A 41 -26.55 -3.08 26.12
CA SER A 41 -26.67 -2.33 27.39
C SER A 41 -26.97 -3.20 28.61
N HIS A 42 -27.38 -4.46 28.43
CA HIS A 42 -27.65 -5.40 29.53
C HIS A 42 -26.39 -6.13 30.00
N CYS A 43 -25.57 -6.65 29.10
CA CYS A 43 -24.40 -7.48 29.45
C CYS A 43 -23.05 -6.84 29.11
N GLY A 44 -23.04 -5.70 28.42
CA GLY A 44 -21.82 -5.01 28.00
C GLY A 44 -21.10 -5.66 26.81
N PHE A 45 -21.61 -6.76 26.25
CA PHE A 45 -21.03 -7.40 25.07
C PHE A 45 -21.04 -6.44 23.88
N SER A 46 -19.91 -6.36 23.18
CA SER A 46 -19.77 -5.62 21.94
C SER A 46 -19.34 -6.51 20.78
N GLU A 47 -19.89 -6.23 19.61
CA GLU A 47 -19.54 -6.90 18.36
C GLU A 47 -19.44 -5.86 17.22
N ASP A 48 -18.53 -6.10 16.29
CA ASP A 48 -18.40 -5.27 15.09
C ASP A 48 -19.60 -5.45 14.17
N ASP A 49 -20.06 -4.36 13.58
CA ASP A 49 -21.04 -4.43 12.50
C ASP A 49 -20.38 -4.94 11.21
N GLY A 50 -20.98 -5.95 10.57
CA GLY A 50 -20.45 -6.53 9.33
C GLY A 50 -20.37 -5.55 8.14
N SER A 51 -21.04 -4.39 8.22
CA SER A 51 -20.87 -3.32 7.23
C SER A 51 -19.52 -2.60 7.34
N ASN A 52 -18.85 -2.67 8.49
CA ASN A 52 -17.53 -2.05 8.72
C ASN A 52 -16.50 -2.56 7.72
N ASP A 53 -16.49 -3.86 7.44
CA ASP A 53 -15.58 -4.47 6.47
C ASP A 53 -15.72 -3.83 5.09
N LEU A 54 -16.95 -3.56 4.64
CA LEU A 54 -17.19 -2.94 3.35
C LEU A 54 -16.66 -1.50 3.30
N VAL A 55 -16.84 -0.74 4.37
CA VAL A 55 -16.35 0.65 4.46
C VAL A 55 -14.83 0.68 4.52
N ILE A 56 -14.22 -0.17 5.36
CA ILE A 56 -12.77 -0.29 5.51
C ILE A 56 -12.13 -0.73 4.19
N GLN A 57 -12.65 -1.78 3.53
CA GLN A 57 -12.10 -2.27 2.27
C GLN A 57 -12.23 -1.24 1.15
N LYS A 58 -13.33 -0.48 1.11
CA LYS A 58 -13.52 0.59 0.13
C LYS A 58 -12.47 1.69 0.31
N GLU A 59 -12.23 2.12 1.55
CA GLU A 59 -11.28 3.20 1.84
C GLU A 59 -9.83 2.72 1.65
N LEU A 60 -9.49 1.51 2.11
CA LEU A 60 -8.19 0.89 1.83
C LEU A 60 -7.93 0.76 0.33
N ALA A 61 -8.94 0.39 -0.47
CA ALA A 61 -8.79 0.35 -1.92
C ALA A 61 -8.53 1.74 -2.53
N ALA A 62 -9.09 2.80 -1.94
CA ALA A 62 -8.78 4.18 -2.34
C ALA A 62 -7.33 4.56 -2.00
N LEU A 63 -6.90 4.30 -0.76
CA LEU A 63 -5.53 4.55 -0.31
C LEU A 63 -4.49 3.77 -1.14
N LYS A 64 -4.76 2.52 -1.50
CA LYS A 64 -3.89 1.72 -2.39
C LYS A 64 -3.70 2.33 -3.76
N ARG A 65 -4.73 2.97 -4.32
CA ARG A 65 -4.61 3.68 -5.60
C ARG A 65 -3.76 4.93 -5.47
N VAL A 66 -3.97 5.71 -4.41
CA VAL A 66 -3.14 6.89 -4.12
C VAL A 66 -1.68 6.48 -3.93
N SER A 67 -1.44 5.44 -3.14
CA SER A 67 -0.12 4.82 -2.93
C SER A 67 0.56 4.47 -4.25
N MET A 68 -0.16 3.82 -5.18
CA MET A 68 0.38 3.48 -6.50
C MET A 68 0.72 4.73 -7.33
N VAL A 69 -0.15 5.73 -7.36
CA VAL A 69 0.11 6.98 -8.10
C VAL A 69 1.36 7.67 -7.55
N ASN A 70 1.45 7.81 -6.22
CA ASN A 70 2.61 8.43 -5.58
C ASN A 70 3.90 7.65 -5.84
N VAL A 71 3.86 6.31 -5.81
CA VAL A 71 4.97 5.44 -6.18
C VAL A 71 5.44 5.72 -7.61
N LEU A 72 4.50 5.77 -8.56
CA LEU A 72 4.83 6.00 -9.97
C LEU A 72 5.36 7.41 -10.21
N ASP A 73 4.81 8.42 -9.55
CA ASP A 73 5.26 9.80 -9.68
C ASP A 73 6.68 9.99 -9.16
N GLU A 74 7.01 9.37 -8.03
CA GLU A 74 8.37 9.36 -7.50
C GLU A 74 9.35 8.68 -8.46
N LEU A 75 9.02 7.49 -8.97
CA LEU A 75 9.87 6.78 -9.92
C LEU A 75 10.09 7.58 -11.21
N ASN A 76 9.06 8.27 -11.71
CA ASN A 76 9.21 9.18 -12.85
C ASN A 76 10.12 10.37 -12.50
N ALA A 77 10.03 10.93 -11.29
CA ALA A 77 10.90 12.01 -10.83
C ALA A 77 12.36 11.57 -10.70
N MET A 78 12.61 10.29 -10.39
CA MET A 78 13.94 9.66 -10.43
C MET A 78 14.44 9.36 -11.86
N GLY A 79 13.64 9.66 -12.90
CA GLY A 79 14.00 9.45 -14.30
C GLY A 79 13.54 8.11 -14.90
N HIS A 80 12.83 7.27 -14.15
CA HIS A 80 12.29 6.01 -14.66
C HIS A 80 10.96 6.25 -15.39
N THR A 81 10.99 6.28 -16.72
CA THR A 81 9.77 6.47 -17.52
C THR A 81 8.85 5.26 -17.47
N THR A 82 7.53 5.47 -17.61
CA THR A 82 6.52 4.41 -17.66
C THR A 82 6.85 3.34 -18.71
N ALA A 83 7.24 3.74 -19.91
CA ALA A 83 7.63 2.82 -20.98
C ALA A 83 8.93 2.05 -20.67
N SER A 84 9.87 2.65 -19.92
CA SER A 84 11.05 1.93 -19.45
C SER A 84 10.70 0.88 -18.42
N MET A 85 9.88 1.24 -17.43
CA MET A 85 9.42 0.31 -16.40
C MET A 85 8.59 -0.84 -16.98
N GLU A 86 7.69 -0.55 -17.94
CA GLU A 86 6.90 -1.59 -18.61
C GLU A 86 7.78 -2.60 -19.34
N ARG A 87 8.82 -2.13 -20.04
CA ARG A 87 9.78 -3.03 -20.72
C ARG A 87 10.61 -3.85 -19.73
N ALA A 88 11.19 -3.20 -18.72
CA ALA A 88 12.01 -3.87 -17.71
C ALA A 88 11.24 -4.97 -16.99
N LEU A 89 9.97 -4.71 -16.64
CA LEU A 89 9.12 -5.64 -15.90
C LEU A 89 8.35 -6.63 -16.80
N GLY A 90 8.54 -6.57 -18.12
CA GLY A 90 7.81 -7.44 -19.06
C GLY A 90 6.29 -7.21 -19.07
N LEU A 91 5.84 -5.99 -18.73
CA LEU A 91 4.43 -5.63 -18.73
C LEU A 91 3.95 -5.25 -20.14
N PRO A 92 2.70 -5.54 -20.51
CA PRO A 92 2.11 -5.02 -21.73
C PRO A 92 2.16 -3.49 -21.77
N ALA A 93 2.34 -2.93 -22.97
CA ALA A 93 2.37 -1.49 -23.15
C ALA A 93 1.11 -0.81 -22.57
N ARG A 94 1.32 0.35 -21.94
CA ARG A 94 0.31 1.18 -21.28
C ARG A 94 -0.25 0.60 -19.97
N THR A 95 0.19 -0.56 -19.48
CA THR A 95 -0.28 -1.12 -18.20
C THR A 95 -0.11 -0.12 -17.04
N ILE A 96 1.09 0.45 -16.90
CA ILE A 96 1.40 1.42 -15.83
C ILE A 96 0.64 2.72 -16.05
N ALA A 97 0.57 3.18 -17.31
CA ALA A 97 -0.19 4.38 -17.65
C ALA A 97 -1.68 4.25 -17.29
N ARG A 98 -2.25 3.06 -17.44
CA ARG A 98 -3.64 2.78 -17.06
C ARG A 98 -3.79 2.69 -15.54
N TRP A 99 -2.85 2.10 -14.79
CA TRP A 99 -2.88 2.12 -13.32
C TRP A 99 -2.88 3.54 -12.76
N LYS A 100 -2.17 4.47 -13.41
CA LYS A 100 -2.12 5.87 -13.01
C LYS A 100 -3.38 6.66 -13.36
N ASN A 101 -3.97 6.41 -14.54
CA ASN A 101 -5.01 7.29 -15.10
C ASN A 101 -6.43 6.73 -15.05
N GLU A 102 -6.61 5.41 -15.03
CA GLU A 102 -7.93 4.77 -15.07
C GLU A 102 -8.42 4.40 -13.67
N ARG A 103 -9.38 5.15 -13.12
CA ARG A 103 -9.94 4.88 -11.78
C ARG A 103 -10.56 3.49 -11.62
N SER A 104 -11.07 2.92 -12.71
CA SER A 104 -11.66 1.58 -12.75
C SER A 104 -10.61 0.47 -12.75
N MET A 105 -9.34 0.79 -13.02
CA MET A 105 -8.27 -0.19 -13.10
C MET A 105 -7.36 -0.05 -11.89
N SER A 106 -7.32 -1.09 -11.06
CA SER A 106 -6.40 -1.16 -9.93
C SER A 106 -5.39 -2.29 -10.14
N PRO A 107 -4.12 -2.09 -9.77
CA PRO A 107 -3.13 -3.16 -9.78
C PRO A 107 -3.58 -4.29 -8.85
N SER A 108 -3.14 -5.52 -9.13
CA SER A 108 -3.28 -6.62 -8.18
C SER A 108 -2.47 -6.31 -6.90
N ALA A 109 -2.79 -6.98 -5.80
CA ALA A 109 -2.02 -6.85 -4.56
C ALA A 109 -0.53 -7.15 -4.76
N ALA A 110 -0.20 -8.15 -5.59
CA ALA A 110 1.18 -8.49 -5.94
C ALA A 110 1.87 -7.39 -6.74
N ALA A 111 1.19 -6.80 -7.73
CA ALA A 111 1.73 -5.69 -8.50
C ALA A 111 1.97 -4.45 -7.62
N LEU A 112 1.05 -4.14 -6.70
CA LEU A 112 1.24 -3.06 -5.74
C LEU A 112 2.45 -3.30 -4.82
N ALA A 113 2.59 -4.52 -4.28
CA ALA A 113 3.73 -4.89 -3.45
C ALA A 113 5.06 -4.76 -4.21
N LEU A 114 5.11 -5.23 -5.46
CA LEU A 114 6.30 -5.11 -6.31
C LEU A 114 6.66 -3.65 -6.57
N MET A 115 5.69 -2.80 -6.96
CA MET A 115 5.97 -1.40 -7.23
C MET A 115 6.46 -0.65 -5.99
N ARG A 116 6.01 -1.04 -4.79
CA ARG A 116 6.53 -0.52 -3.52
C ARG A 116 7.99 -0.89 -3.30
N MET A 117 8.34 -2.15 -3.53
CA MET A 117 9.73 -2.60 -3.45
C MET A 117 10.61 -1.87 -4.46
N ILE A 118 10.13 -1.66 -5.68
CA ILE A 118 10.84 -0.89 -6.72
C ILE A 118 11.00 0.57 -6.30
N ARG A 119 10.00 1.20 -5.68
CA ARG A 119 10.15 2.55 -5.12
C ARG A 119 11.24 2.58 -4.04
N THR A 120 11.26 1.59 -3.15
CA THR A 120 12.27 1.51 -2.07
C THR A 120 13.67 1.27 -2.63
N PHE A 121 13.78 0.45 -3.67
CA PHE A 121 15.04 0.02 -4.28
C PHE A 121 14.97 0.18 -5.81
N PRO A 122 15.11 1.41 -6.36
CA PRO A 122 14.92 1.66 -7.79
C PRO A 122 15.86 0.88 -8.71
N TRP A 123 17.03 0.50 -8.19
CA TRP A 123 18.01 -0.35 -8.90
C TRP A 123 17.46 -1.74 -9.28
N LEU A 124 16.37 -2.21 -8.65
CA LEU A 124 15.68 -3.44 -9.06
C LEU A 124 15.17 -3.37 -10.51
N LEU A 125 14.90 -2.18 -11.07
CA LEU A 125 14.54 -2.05 -12.48
C LEU A 125 15.69 -2.45 -13.40
N ALA A 126 16.93 -2.11 -13.04
CA ALA A 126 18.08 -2.49 -13.84
C ALA A 126 18.41 -3.99 -13.68
N VAL A 127 18.11 -4.60 -12.52
CA VAL A 127 18.12 -6.07 -12.38
C VAL A 127 17.10 -6.74 -13.32
N ALA A 128 15.90 -6.16 -13.43
CA ALA A 128 14.87 -6.67 -14.32
C ALA A 128 15.27 -6.53 -15.81
N ASP A 129 15.89 -5.41 -16.19
CA ASP A 129 16.47 -5.21 -17.53
C ASP A 129 17.58 -6.25 -17.85
N MET A 130 18.30 -6.71 -16.83
CA MET A 130 19.30 -7.79 -16.94
C MET A 130 18.70 -9.19 -16.76
N HIS A 131 17.37 -9.33 -16.91
CA HIS A 131 16.66 -10.61 -16.83
C HIS A 131 16.87 -11.38 -15.53
N PHE A 132 17.09 -10.67 -14.41
CA PHE A 132 17.31 -11.27 -13.09
C PHE A 132 18.55 -12.17 -12.99
N GLU A 133 19.57 -11.91 -13.82
CA GLU A 133 20.86 -12.61 -13.75
C GLU A 133 21.54 -12.39 -12.39
N GLY A 134 21.78 -13.49 -11.66
CA GLY A 134 22.14 -13.45 -10.24
C GLY A 134 23.49 -12.78 -9.95
N GLU A 135 24.48 -12.96 -10.83
CA GLU A 135 25.80 -12.32 -10.69
C GLU A 135 25.71 -10.81 -10.94
N ALA A 136 25.00 -10.42 -12.00
CA ALA A 136 24.77 -9.03 -12.33
C ALA A 136 23.99 -8.27 -11.23
N ALA A 137 22.93 -8.89 -10.71
CA ALA A 137 22.13 -8.33 -9.63
C ALA A 137 22.96 -8.11 -8.35
N ARG A 138 23.84 -9.07 -8.02
CA ARG A 138 24.76 -8.95 -6.89
C ARG A 138 25.75 -7.81 -7.09
N ASN A 139 26.34 -7.69 -8.27
CA ASN A 139 27.27 -6.62 -8.58
C ASN A 139 26.60 -5.24 -8.49
N MET A 140 25.35 -5.13 -8.96
CA MET A 140 24.56 -3.91 -8.85
C MET A 140 24.27 -3.55 -7.39
N LEU A 141 23.86 -4.51 -6.56
CA LEU A 141 23.67 -4.31 -5.13
C LEU A 141 24.95 -3.78 -4.47
N LEU A 142 26.10 -4.38 -4.77
CA LEU A 142 27.39 -3.97 -4.20
C LEU A 142 27.78 -2.55 -4.64
N GLN A 143 27.54 -2.18 -5.89
CA GLN A 143 27.79 -0.83 -6.40
C GLN A 143 26.90 0.21 -5.70
N HIS A 144 25.61 -0.08 -5.54
CA HIS A 144 24.70 0.79 -4.82
C HIS A 144 25.10 0.91 -3.34
N ALA A 145 25.41 -0.20 -2.68
CA ALA A 145 25.85 -0.19 -1.28
C ALA A 145 27.15 0.62 -1.08
N ALA A 146 28.11 0.49 -2.00
CA ALA A 146 29.35 1.27 -1.94
C ALA A 146 29.09 2.77 -2.07
N LYS A 147 28.21 3.18 -2.99
CA LYS A 147 27.81 4.57 -3.16
C LYS A 147 27.10 5.13 -1.93
N GLU A 148 26.13 4.39 -1.37
CA GLU A 148 25.41 4.81 -0.15
C GLU A 148 26.38 5.01 1.02
N LEU A 149 27.39 4.14 1.16
CA LEU A 149 28.44 4.32 2.16
C LEU A 149 29.28 5.59 1.92
N GLU A 150 29.59 5.93 0.68
CA GLU A 150 30.28 7.18 0.34
C GLU A 150 29.42 8.41 0.67
N ASP A 151 28.14 8.38 0.33
CA ASP A 151 27.19 9.46 0.58
C ASP A 151 27.02 9.68 2.10
N ILE A 152 26.85 8.61 2.89
CA ILE A 152 26.78 8.68 4.37
C ILE A 152 28.06 9.29 4.96
N ARG A 153 29.24 8.91 4.45
CA ARG A 153 30.51 9.47 4.92
C ARG A 153 30.64 10.96 4.63
N PHE A 154 30.07 11.42 3.54
CA PHE A 154 30.08 12.83 3.17
C PHE A 154 29.08 13.65 4.01
N GLU A 155 27.90 13.09 4.28
CA GLU A 155 26.84 13.74 5.08
C GLU A 155 27.14 13.74 6.59
N HIS A 156 27.79 12.69 7.09
CA HIS A 156 28.09 12.48 8.50
C HIS A 156 29.57 12.15 8.72
N PRO A 157 30.48 13.14 8.58
CA PRO A 157 31.92 12.92 8.72
C PRO A 157 32.34 12.45 10.12
N GLU A 158 31.51 12.69 11.15
CA GLU A 158 31.72 12.25 12.54
C GLU A 158 31.40 10.76 12.84
N VAL A 159 30.83 10.00 11.89
CA VAL A 159 30.44 8.59 12.10
C VAL A 159 31.58 7.60 11.80
N LEU A 160 32.78 8.09 11.46
CA LEU A 160 34.00 7.31 11.24
C LEU A 160 35.16 7.70 12.15
#